data_AF-A0A1Q3TD40-F1
#
_entry.id   AF-A0A1Q3TD40-F1
#
_cell.length_a   1.000
_cell.length_b   1.000
_cell.length_c   1.000
_cell.angle_alpha   90.00
_cell.angle_beta   90.00
_cell.angle_gamma   90.00
#
_symmetry.space_group_name_H-M   'P 1'
#
loop_
_entity.id
_entity.type
_entity.pdbx_description
1 polymer ?
#
loop_
_entity_poly.entity_id
_entity_poly.type
_entity_poly.pdbx_seq_one_letter_code
_entity_poly.pdbx_strand_id
1 'polypeptide(L)'
;MKRYILYLILLSILSSCQKHNLDVGNKRLLPIDIPIKSIGLNPGLYDLLPNVCIRSYHDLIQAIGTASRSVSMIVLIDGTTIQLSRQIAMMRYTCVFQQESYSLFRSQLQVAFLQDGIQQAYFHDTWSLGCVYTDAAIPPFTNLIFNNQVVQINASITWGIAPHAGKLVKFIIIE
;
A
#
# COMPACT_ATOMS: atom_id res chain seq x y z
N MET A 1 33.82 44.82 -12.50
CA MET A 1 34.19 44.12 -11.24
C MET A 1 33.02 43.50 -10.46
N LYS A 2 31.76 43.49 -10.95
CA LYS A 2 30.63 42.85 -10.22
C LYS A 2 30.30 41.41 -10.65
N ARG A 3 30.91 40.89 -11.73
CA ARG A 3 30.62 39.54 -12.26
C ARG A 3 31.48 38.41 -11.65
N TYR A 4 32.65 38.73 -11.07
CA TYR A 4 33.54 37.72 -10.49
C TYR A 4 33.13 37.28 -9.07
N ILE A 5 32.40 38.13 -8.34
CA ILE A 5 31.94 37.83 -6.98
C ILE A 5 30.84 36.75 -7.01
N LEU A 6 30.00 36.72 -8.05
CA LEU A 6 28.92 35.74 -8.17
C LEU A 6 29.43 34.32 -8.44
N TYR A 7 30.54 34.17 -9.17
CA TYR A 7 31.16 32.87 -9.41
C TYR A 7 31.85 32.28 -8.17
N LEU A 8 32.41 33.13 -7.29
CA LEU A 8 33.05 32.69 -6.05
C LEU A 8 32.05 32.15 -5.01
N ILE A 9 30.81 32.65 -5.00
CA ILE A 9 29.74 32.14 -4.13
C ILE A 9 29.17 30.81 -4.66
N LEU A 10 29.15 30.60 -5.98
CA LEU A 10 28.66 29.34 -6.54
C LEU A 10 29.64 28.17 -6.33
N LEU A 11 30.95 28.45 -6.25
CA LEU A 11 32.00 27.45 -6.02
C LEU A 11 32.10 27.00 -4.55
N SER A 12 31.66 27.80 -3.58
CA SER A 12 31.67 27.43 -2.16
C SER A 12 30.50 26.52 -1.74
N ILE A 13 29.47 26.37 -2.59
CA ILE A 13 28.33 25.47 -2.32
C ILE A 13 28.61 24.04 -2.82
N LEU A 14 29.59 23.85 -3.71
CA LEU A 14 29.95 22.54 -4.27
C LEU A 14 31.03 21.77 -3.49
N SER A 15 31.56 22.31 -2.38
CA SER A 15 32.65 21.69 -1.61
C SER A 15 32.25 21.07 -0.27
N SER A 16 30.98 21.11 0.12
CA SER A 16 30.50 20.52 1.38
C SER A 16 29.62 19.29 1.17
N CYS A 17 30.17 18.27 0.50
CA CYS A 17 29.64 16.92 0.59
C CYS A 17 30.79 15.93 0.37
N GLN A 18 31.67 15.82 1.36
CA GLN A 18 32.61 14.71 1.40
C GLN A 18 32.78 14.15 2.81
N LYS A 19 32.54 12.83 2.87
CA LYS A 19 32.99 11.83 3.85
C LYS A 19 32.36 11.84 5.25
N HIS A 20 31.55 10.82 5.48
CA HIS A 20 31.79 9.92 6.60
C HIS A 20 31.99 8.49 6.07
N ASN A 21 33.23 8.02 6.18
CA ASN A 21 33.58 6.60 6.16
C ASN A 21 33.11 6.01 7.49
N LEU A 22 32.28 4.97 7.46
CA LEU A 22 32.06 4.09 8.62
C LEU A 22 32.13 2.64 8.15
N ASP A 23 33.29 2.09 8.46
CA ASP A 23 33.66 0.73 8.85
C ASP A 23 32.97 -0.50 8.23
N VAL A 24 33.82 -1.37 7.69
CA VAL A 24 33.49 -2.69 7.14
C VAL A 24 33.56 -3.70 8.28
N GLY A 25 32.43 -3.97 8.92
CA GLY A 25 32.26 -5.08 9.86
C GLY A 25 31.88 -6.38 9.15
N ASN A 26 32.73 -7.39 9.26
CA ASN A 26 32.59 -8.71 8.64
C ASN A 26 31.41 -9.54 9.21
N LYS A 27 30.49 -9.92 8.32
CA LYS A 27 29.64 -11.13 8.24
C LYS A 27 29.17 -11.85 9.53
N ARG A 28 27.83 -11.89 9.69
CA ARG A 28 27.09 -13.16 9.82
C ARG A 28 26.02 -13.22 8.73
N LEU A 29 26.28 -14.01 7.69
CA LEU A 29 25.24 -14.44 6.76
C LEU A 29 24.32 -15.39 7.52
N LEU A 30 23.12 -14.92 7.85
CA LEU A 30 22.04 -15.79 8.27
C LEU A 30 21.66 -16.69 7.07
N PRO A 31 21.36 -17.97 7.31
CA PRO A 31 21.02 -18.89 6.24
C PRO A 31 19.81 -18.36 5.47
N ILE A 32 20.00 -18.21 4.16
CA ILE A 32 18.93 -18.07 3.19
C ILE A 32 18.12 -19.35 3.30
N ASP A 33 16.86 -19.26 3.69
CA ASP A 33 15.89 -20.27 3.29
C ASP A 33 14.47 -19.70 3.15
N ILE A 34 14.06 -19.75 1.88
CA ILE A 34 12.69 -19.81 1.36
C ILE A 34 11.90 -18.49 1.43
N PRO A 35 11.66 -17.79 0.30
CA PRO A 35 10.54 -16.86 0.25
C PRO A 35 9.30 -17.66 0.64
N ILE A 36 8.61 -17.23 1.70
CA ILE A 36 7.27 -17.76 1.99
C ILE A 36 6.50 -17.56 0.69
N LYS A 37 6.26 -18.66 -0.01
CA LYS A 37 5.30 -18.68 -1.10
C LYS A 37 4.01 -18.35 -0.38
N SER A 38 3.57 -17.09 -0.44
CA SER A 38 2.17 -16.83 -0.18
C SER A 38 1.46 -17.78 -1.13
N ILE A 39 0.62 -18.66 -0.58
CA ILE A 39 -0.21 -19.51 -1.39
C ILE A 39 -1.08 -18.50 -2.14
N GLY A 40 -0.65 -18.17 -3.35
CA GLY A 40 -1.36 -17.29 -4.25
C GLY A 40 -2.63 -18.04 -4.60
N LEU A 41 -3.65 -17.84 -3.78
CA LEU A 41 -5.00 -18.25 -4.11
C LEU A 41 -5.32 -17.57 -5.45
N ASN A 42 -5.76 -18.39 -6.39
CA ASN A 42 -6.16 -17.92 -7.70
C ASN A 42 -7.20 -16.79 -7.52
N PRO A 43 -7.07 -15.62 -8.19
CA PRO A 43 -8.02 -14.52 -8.02
C PRO A 43 -9.49 -14.92 -8.20
N GLY A 44 -9.79 -15.93 -9.02
CA GLY A 44 -11.15 -16.45 -9.20
C GLY A 44 -11.69 -17.30 -8.05
N LEU A 45 -10.84 -17.70 -7.09
CA LEU A 45 -11.24 -18.45 -5.90
C LEU A 45 -11.81 -17.55 -4.80
N TYR A 46 -11.48 -16.25 -4.80
CA TYR A 46 -12.00 -15.29 -3.81
C TYR A 46 -13.50 -15.03 -4.00
N ASP A 47 -13.98 -15.05 -5.24
CA ASP A 47 -15.40 -14.86 -5.55
C ASP A 47 -16.30 -16.01 -5.02
N LEU A 48 -15.70 -17.13 -4.57
CA LEU A 48 -16.39 -18.34 -4.09
C LEU A 48 -16.41 -18.48 -2.55
N LEU A 49 -15.72 -17.60 -1.82
CA LEU A 49 -15.65 -17.66 -0.36
C LEU A 49 -16.89 -17.02 0.29
N PRO A 50 -17.21 -17.34 1.55
CA PRO A 50 -18.26 -16.64 2.27
C PRO A 50 -17.86 -15.18 2.51
N ASN A 51 -18.68 -14.26 2.03
CA ASN A 51 -18.42 -12.82 2.07
C ASN A 51 -19.05 -12.20 3.32
N VAL A 52 -18.25 -11.51 4.11
CA VAL A 52 -18.77 -10.66 5.19
C VAL A 52 -18.77 -9.22 4.71
N CYS A 53 -19.96 -8.62 4.70
CA CYS A 53 -20.12 -7.20 4.42
C CYS A 53 -19.62 -6.35 5.60
N ILE A 54 -18.81 -5.34 5.32
CA ILE A 54 -18.41 -4.34 6.33
C ILE A 54 -19.52 -3.31 6.47
N ARG A 55 -20.16 -3.25 7.65
CA ARG A 55 -21.25 -2.29 7.94
C ARG A 55 -20.84 -1.19 8.91
N SER A 56 -19.69 -1.33 9.56
CA SER A 56 -19.13 -0.31 10.46
C SER A 56 -17.61 -0.40 10.53
N TYR A 57 -16.97 0.64 11.10
CA TYR A 57 -15.56 0.57 11.48
C TYR A 57 -15.30 -0.56 12.49
N HIS A 58 -16.21 -0.79 13.43
CA HIS A 58 -16.07 -1.85 14.43
C HIS A 58 -16.04 -3.24 13.79
N ASP A 59 -16.93 -3.50 12.81
CA ASP A 59 -16.97 -4.77 12.09
C ASP A 59 -15.63 -5.03 11.38
N LEU A 60 -15.06 -3.99 10.75
CA LEU A 60 -13.76 -4.10 10.10
C LEU A 60 -12.69 -4.46 11.13
N ILE A 61 -12.56 -3.70 12.22
CA ILE A 61 -11.54 -3.94 13.26
C ILE A 61 -11.71 -5.32 13.91
N GLN A 62 -12.94 -5.76 14.15
CA GLN A 62 -13.21 -7.10 14.68
C GLN A 62 -12.72 -8.19 13.72
N ALA A 63 -12.89 -7.98 12.42
CA ALA A 63 -12.49 -8.95 11.41
C ALA A 63 -10.98 -8.96 11.13
N ILE A 64 -10.34 -7.78 11.02
CA ILE A 64 -8.90 -7.68 10.70
C ILE A 64 -8.00 -7.59 11.95
N GLY A 65 -8.58 -7.41 13.13
CA GLY A 65 -7.92 -7.38 14.45
C GLY A 65 -7.34 -6.03 14.87
N THR A 66 -7.10 -5.10 13.95
CA THR A 66 -6.43 -3.81 14.26
C THR A 66 -6.66 -2.76 13.15
N ALA A 67 -6.40 -1.49 13.46
CA ALA A 67 -6.57 -0.38 12.53
C ALA A 67 -5.46 -0.25 11.48
N SER A 68 -4.37 -1.01 11.63
CA SER A 68 -3.19 -0.95 10.76
C SER A 68 -2.63 -2.34 10.54
N ARG A 69 -2.58 -2.78 9.28
CA ARG A 69 -2.17 -4.12 8.89
C ARG A 69 -1.20 -4.10 7.72
N SER A 70 -0.25 -5.03 7.75
CA SER A 70 0.63 -5.29 6.61
C SER A 70 -0.16 -5.92 5.48
N VAL A 71 0.15 -5.52 4.25
CA VAL A 71 -0.45 -6.06 3.03
C VAL A 71 0.58 -6.94 2.34
N SER A 72 0.24 -8.18 2.07
CA SER A 72 1.11 -9.14 1.39
C SER A 72 0.97 -9.05 -0.13
N MET A 73 -0.25 -8.77 -0.60
CA MET A 73 -0.56 -8.72 -2.03
C MET A 73 -1.73 -7.78 -2.32
N ILE A 74 -1.67 -7.14 -3.49
CA ILE A 74 -2.74 -6.33 -4.07
C ILE A 74 -3.12 -6.96 -5.40
N VAL A 75 -4.41 -7.05 -5.68
CA VAL A 75 -4.93 -7.49 -6.97
C VAL A 75 -5.63 -6.30 -7.62
N LEU A 76 -5.23 -5.92 -8.83
CA LEU A 76 -5.85 -4.85 -9.60
C LEU A 76 -7.11 -5.34 -10.31
N ILE A 77 -7.94 -4.41 -10.81
CA ILE A 77 -9.20 -4.73 -11.48
C ILE A 77 -9.05 -5.57 -12.75
N ASP A 78 -7.88 -5.52 -13.39
CA ASP A 78 -7.52 -6.34 -14.55
C ASP A 78 -6.93 -7.71 -14.19
N GLY A 79 -6.88 -8.06 -12.90
CA GLY A 79 -6.34 -9.31 -12.39
C GLY A 79 -4.84 -9.30 -12.13
N THR A 80 -4.13 -8.20 -12.42
CA THR A 80 -2.69 -8.09 -12.12
C THR A 80 -2.45 -8.17 -10.62
N THR A 81 -1.52 -9.01 -10.21
CA THR A 81 -1.12 -9.15 -8.79
C THR A 81 0.18 -8.41 -8.51
N ILE A 82 0.19 -7.58 -7.47
CA ILE A 82 1.35 -6.85 -6.97
C ILE A 82 1.68 -7.40 -5.58
N GLN A 83 2.93 -7.78 -5.36
CA GLN A 83 3.41 -8.35 -4.10
C GLN A 83 4.63 -7.60 -3.59
N LEU A 84 4.95 -7.80 -2.31
CA LEU A 84 6.21 -7.34 -1.75
C LEU A 84 7.38 -7.91 -2.57
N SER A 85 8.36 -7.08 -2.84
CA SER A 85 9.50 -7.42 -3.68
C SER A 85 10.69 -6.54 -3.33
N ARG A 86 11.82 -6.71 -4.03
CA ARG A 86 12.96 -5.78 -3.90
C ARG A 86 12.57 -4.35 -4.26
N GLN A 87 11.63 -4.17 -5.20
CA GLN A 87 11.17 -2.84 -5.61
C GLN A 87 10.03 -2.31 -4.72
N ILE A 88 9.24 -3.18 -4.08
CA ILE A 88 8.15 -2.79 -3.18
C ILE A 88 8.47 -3.33 -1.80
N ALA A 89 9.09 -2.48 -0.98
CA ALA A 89 9.62 -2.86 0.33
C ALA A 89 8.53 -3.02 1.39
N MET A 90 7.41 -2.30 1.25
CA MET A 90 6.31 -2.32 2.21
C MET A 90 5.00 -1.95 1.54
N MET A 91 3.93 -2.64 1.90
CA MET A 91 2.55 -2.23 1.66
C MET A 91 1.81 -2.31 2.99
N ARG A 92 1.04 -1.28 3.31
CA ARG A 92 0.29 -1.18 4.56
C ARG A 92 -1.10 -0.62 4.30
N TYR A 93 -2.10 -1.29 4.83
CA TYR A 93 -3.46 -0.79 4.88
C TYR A 93 -3.74 -0.22 6.27
N THR A 94 -4.27 0.99 6.31
CA THR A 94 -4.71 1.66 7.53
C THR A 94 -6.16 2.10 7.39
N CYS A 95 -6.88 2.08 8.50
CA CYS A 95 -8.23 2.64 8.58
C CYS A 95 -8.39 3.46 9.86
N VAL A 96 -9.14 4.54 9.79
CA VAL A 96 -9.40 5.44 10.92
C VAL A 96 -10.90 5.66 11.03
N PHE A 97 -11.41 5.63 12.27
CA PHE A 97 -12.80 5.97 12.53
C PHE A 97 -13.05 7.44 12.21
N GLN A 98 -13.75 7.68 11.11
CA GLN A 98 -14.15 9.01 10.64
C GLN A 98 -15.42 8.86 9.83
N GLN A 99 -16.56 8.96 10.51
CA GLN A 99 -17.88 8.76 9.93
C GLN A 99 -18.41 10.07 9.33
N GLU A 100 -18.90 10.01 8.10
CA GLU A 100 -19.57 11.11 7.41
C GLU A 100 -20.91 10.62 6.82
N SER A 101 -21.72 11.51 6.26
CA SER A 101 -23.08 11.19 5.77
C SER A 101 -23.15 9.97 4.85
N TYR A 102 -22.09 9.72 4.07
CA TYR A 102 -21.98 8.59 3.15
C TYR A 102 -20.73 7.72 3.39
N SER A 103 -20.05 7.87 4.52
CA SER A 103 -18.79 7.17 4.79
C SER A 103 -18.82 6.53 6.16
N LEU A 104 -18.44 5.25 6.23
CA LEU A 104 -18.34 4.51 7.50
C LEU A 104 -17.03 4.80 8.24
N PHE A 105 -15.95 5.01 7.50
CA PHE A 105 -14.60 5.28 8.00
C PHE A 105 -13.68 5.74 6.85
N ARG A 106 -12.47 6.19 7.19
CA ARG A 106 -11.44 6.53 6.21
C ARG A 106 -10.46 5.38 6.06
N SER A 107 -10.11 5.06 4.82
CA SER A 107 -9.15 4.01 4.44
C SER A 107 -7.94 4.63 3.76
N GLN A 108 -6.76 4.07 4.01
CA GLN A 108 -5.52 4.50 3.38
C GLN A 108 -4.67 3.28 2.97
N LEU A 109 -4.09 3.35 1.78
CA LEU A 109 -3.05 2.44 1.31
C LEU A 109 -1.72 3.20 1.27
N GLN A 110 -0.74 2.72 2.02
CA GLN A 110 0.64 3.20 1.99
C GLN A 110 1.52 2.16 1.31
N VAL A 111 2.38 2.59 0.39
CA VAL A 111 3.35 1.75 -0.29
C VAL A 111 4.72 2.42 -0.26
N ALA A 112 5.74 1.74 0.26
CA ALA A 112 7.12 2.16 0.11
C ALA A 112 7.79 1.35 -0.99
N PHE A 113 8.41 2.04 -1.95
CA PHE A 113 8.99 1.43 -3.14
C PHE A 113 10.34 2.07 -3.50
N LEU A 114 11.14 1.39 -4.30
CA LEU A 114 12.39 1.90 -4.85
C LEU A 114 12.17 2.36 -6.29
N GLN A 115 12.56 3.59 -6.58
CA GLN A 115 12.63 4.13 -7.94
C GLN A 115 14.03 4.67 -8.17
N ASP A 116 14.72 4.12 -9.18
CA ASP A 116 16.09 4.49 -9.53
C ASP A 116 17.07 4.38 -8.34
N GLY A 117 16.84 3.38 -7.47
CA GLY A 117 17.64 3.13 -6.27
C GLY A 117 17.29 4.02 -5.07
N ILE A 118 16.36 4.97 -5.22
CA ILE A 118 15.91 5.88 -4.16
C ILE A 118 14.59 5.37 -3.59
N GLN A 119 14.49 5.32 -2.27
CA GLN A 119 13.25 4.97 -1.59
C GLN A 119 12.24 6.12 -1.69
N GLN A 120 11.05 5.78 -2.17
CA GLN A 120 9.89 6.65 -2.29
C GLN A 120 8.70 6.05 -1.56
N ALA A 121 7.67 6.87 -1.35
CA ALA A 121 6.42 6.44 -0.75
C ALA A 121 5.23 6.95 -1.55
N TYR A 122 4.26 6.07 -1.73
CA TYR A 122 2.97 6.34 -2.32
C TYR A 122 1.88 6.19 -1.25
N PHE A 123 0.90 7.09 -1.27
CA PHE A 123 -0.23 7.08 -0.37
C PHE A 123 -1.50 7.32 -1.16
N HIS A 124 -2.54 6.54 -0.89
CA HIS A 124 -3.88 6.79 -1.39
C HIS A 124 -4.88 6.74 -0.26
N ASP A 125 -5.59 7.84 -0.06
CA ASP A 125 -6.69 7.94 0.90
C ASP A 125 -8.02 7.84 0.18
N THR A 126 -8.99 7.17 0.78
CA THR A 126 -10.37 7.15 0.29
C THR A 126 -11.37 6.98 1.42
N TRP A 127 -12.59 7.44 1.17
CA TRP A 127 -13.73 7.17 2.04
C TRP A 127 -14.28 5.77 1.80
N SER A 128 -14.61 5.07 2.87
CA SER A 128 -15.10 3.70 2.81
C SER A 128 -16.61 3.65 3.02
N LEU A 129 -17.35 3.30 1.97
CA LEU A 129 -18.81 3.27 1.96
C LEU A 129 -19.38 2.00 2.64
N GLY A 130 -18.60 0.92 2.71
CA GLY A 130 -19.13 -0.40 3.12
C GLY A 130 -20.33 -0.83 2.28
N CYS A 131 -21.26 -1.60 2.85
CA CYS A 131 -22.52 -1.99 2.18
C CYS A 131 -23.79 -1.48 2.87
N VAL A 132 -23.68 -0.43 3.68
CA VAL A 132 -24.85 0.21 4.33
C VAL A 132 -25.55 1.18 3.38
N TYR A 133 -24.82 1.82 2.47
CA TYR A 133 -25.38 2.77 1.52
C TYR A 133 -25.87 2.05 0.26
N THR A 134 -27.18 2.08 0.02
CA THR A 134 -27.87 1.36 -1.06
C THR A 134 -27.51 1.83 -2.46
N ASP A 135 -27.01 3.06 -2.62
CA ASP A 135 -26.48 3.57 -3.90
C ASP A 135 -25.01 3.15 -4.15
N ALA A 136 -24.31 2.67 -3.12
CA ALA A 136 -22.99 2.06 -3.23
C ALA A 136 -23.05 0.57 -3.65
N ALA A 137 -24.25 0.06 -3.94
CA ALA A 137 -24.52 -1.29 -4.45
C ALA A 137 -24.16 -1.49 -5.93
N ILE A 138 -23.29 -0.63 -6.48
CA ILE A 138 -22.63 -0.88 -7.75
C ILE A 138 -21.25 -1.46 -7.41
N PRO A 139 -21.07 -2.79 -7.49
CA PRO A 139 -19.73 -3.35 -7.63
C PRO A 139 -18.99 -2.53 -8.69
N PRO A 140 -17.82 -1.94 -8.37
CA PRO A 140 -16.84 -2.47 -7.42
C PRO A 140 -16.62 -1.65 -6.13
N PHE A 141 -17.49 -0.70 -5.75
CA PHE A 141 -17.21 0.24 -4.65
C PHE A 141 -17.60 -0.22 -3.23
N THR A 142 -17.95 -1.50 -3.06
CA THR A 142 -18.36 -2.10 -1.78
C THR A 142 -17.16 -2.75 -1.06
N ASN A 143 -17.02 -2.50 0.24
CA ASN A 143 -16.01 -3.19 1.06
C ASN A 143 -16.52 -4.56 1.54
N LEU A 144 -15.78 -5.64 1.26
CA LEU A 144 -16.09 -7.01 1.65
C LEU A 144 -14.88 -7.71 2.25
N ILE A 145 -15.11 -8.64 3.18
CA ILE A 145 -14.07 -9.50 3.77
C ILE A 145 -14.32 -10.95 3.38
N PHE A 146 -13.26 -11.62 2.95
CA PHE A 146 -13.24 -13.05 2.65
C PHE A 146 -12.22 -13.74 3.57
N ASN A 147 -12.67 -14.77 4.29
CA ASN A 147 -11.83 -15.61 5.17
C ASN A 147 -10.93 -14.85 6.16
N ASN A 148 -11.34 -13.66 6.64
CA ASN A 148 -10.59 -12.81 7.58
C ASN A 148 -9.18 -12.37 7.12
N GLN A 149 -8.78 -12.65 5.87
CA GLN A 149 -7.44 -12.35 5.34
C GLN A 149 -7.51 -11.50 4.06
N VAL A 150 -8.59 -11.60 3.30
CA VAL A 150 -8.73 -10.87 2.05
C VAL A 150 -9.79 -9.80 2.25
N VAL A 151 -9.42 -8.56 1.99
CA VAL A 151 -10.34 -7.45 2.02
C VAL A 151 -10.48 -6.93 0.59
N GLN A 152 -11.66 -7.08 0.01
CA GLN A 152 -12.04 -6.25 -1.12
C GLN A 152 -12.30 -4.87 -0.56
N ILE A 153 -11.40 -3.95 -0.86
CA ILE A 153 -11.49 -2.57 -0.43
C ILE A 153 -12.06 -1.76 -1.60
N ASN A 154 -12.79 -0.71 -1.26
CA ASN A 154 -13.42 0.25 -2.15
C ASN A 154 -12.57 0.42 -3.40
N ALA A 155 -13.08 -0.04 -4.54
CA ALA A 155 -12.37 0.03 -5.81
C ALA A 155 -12.06 1.45 -6.28
N SER A 156 -12.43 2.49 -5.52
CA SER A 156 -11.92 3.84 -5.69
C SER A 156 -10.44 4.01 -5.31
N ILE A 157 -9.83 3.06 -4.58
CA ILE A 157 -8.36 3.09 -4.38
C ILE A 157 -7.69 2.79 -5.72
N THR A 158 -6.97 3.79 -6.23
CA THR A 158 -6.10 3.61 -7.40
C THR A 158 -4.69 3.19 -6.97
N TRP A 159 -3.98 2.52 -7.86
CA TRP A 159 -2.56 2.23 -7.72
C TRP A 159 -1.76 3.38 -8.35
N GLY A 160 -0.75 3.91 -7.67
CA GLY A 160 -0.02 5.10 -8.13
C GLY A 160 1.38 4.83 -8.70
N ILE A 161 1.84 3.59 -8.73
CA ILE A 161 3.24 3.27 -9.07
C ILE A 161 3.30 2.63 -10.47
N ALA A 162 4.22 3.10 -11.31
CA ALA A 162 4.47 2.51 -12.63
C ALA A 162 4.86 1.02 -12.53
N PRO A 163 4.53 0.18 -13.52
CA PRO A 163 3.85 0.49 -14.79
C PRO A 163 2.32 0.45 -14.70
N HIS A 164 1.75 0.34 -13.50
CA HIS A 164 0.32 0.13 -13.28
C HIS A 164 -0.40 1.35 -12.74
N ALA A 165 0.24 2.52 -12.78
CA ALA A 165 -0.32 3.76 -12.26
C ALA A 165 -1.69 4.08 -12.89
N GLY A 166 -2.65 4.50 -12.05
CA GLY A 166 -4.03 4.81 -12.43
C GLY A 166 -5.01 3.63 -12.41
N LYS A 167 -4.54 2.38 -12.23
CA LYS A 167 -5.42 1.21 -12.18
C LYS A 167 -6.12 1.09 -10.82
N LEU A 168 -7.39 0.69 -10.82
CA LEU A 168 -8.14 0.45 -9.58
C LEU A 168 -7.70 -0.84 -8.89
N VAL A 169 -7.67 -0.81 -7.57
CA VAL A 169 -7.45 -1.98 -6.71
C VAL A 169 -8.75 -2.76 -6.57
N LYS A 170 -8.71 -4.06 -6.84
CA LYS A 170 -9.84 -4.99 -6.62
C LYS A 170 -9.76 -5.63 -5.24
N PHE A 171 -8.60 -6.17 -4.86
CA PHE A 171 -8.40 -6.83 -3.58
C PHE A 171 -7.10 -6.39 -2.89
N ILE A 172 -7.15 -6.37 -1.56
CA ILE A 172 -6.00 -6.23 -0.68
C ILE A 172 -5.95 -7.48 0.20
N ILE A 173 -4.82 -8.16 0.19
CA ILE A 173 -4.60 -9.38 0.96
C ILE A 173 -3.72 -9.01 2.16
N ILE A 174 -4.22 -9.33 3.34
CA ILE A 174 -3.69 -8.96 4.65
C ILE A 174 -3.09 -10.20 5.34
N GLU A 175 -1.98 -9.99 6.06
CA GLU A 175 -1.36 -10.94 6.99
C GLU A 175 -1.51 -10.47 8.45
#